data_AF-A0A6P4AF82-F1
#
_entry.id   AF-A0A6P4AF82-F1
#
_cell.length_a   1.000
_cell.length_b   1.000
_cell.length_c   1.000
_cell.angle_alpha   90.00
_cell.angle_beta   90.00
_cell.angle_gamma   90.00
#
_symmetry.space_group_name_H-M   'P 1'
#
loop_
_entity.id
_entity.type
_entity.pdbx_description
1 polymer ?
#
loop_
_entity_poly.entity_id
_entity_poly.type
_entity_poly.pdbx_seq_one_letter_code
_entity_poly.pdbx_strand_id
1 'polypeptide(L)'
;MVSAWNLYYIPEGKYVFPEIPTNTPPDDEEFTGLDQSPITTNPNNPDGAAEILWPLDDSATCCVGAYVCACLLRLATKPPSNFLKSWGNIKNRYWDFNKRRFVIRGLNPVEGNLEAVRMVFSYWSPFKETLSRFVYHFNELRGNVKGLARFAFEQHLSLTGLHGYRLLRRVADKLEANQDDLIVALYCTDDHYGLEMIYTIFQNFEGSNDEKQRRQTWRYARLFDHQMFAHLQTKKCRVLTSILAMILKEIGDDQGGDGDVSQIEQIRGTLEYNQDRFQKIASEVIQKFAKRTG
;
A
#
# COMPACT_ATOMS: atom_id res chain seq x y z
N MET A 1 4.09 8.24 26.56
CA MET A 1 5.07 7.48 25.76
C MET A 1 4.36 6.27 25.16
N VAL A 2 4.06 6.27 23.86
CA VAL A 2 3.38 5.13 23.21
C VAL A 2 4.19 4.77 21.99
N SER A 3 5.18 3.89 22.16
CA SER A 3 5.88 3.31 21.02
C SER A 3 4.87 2.48 20.22
N ALA A 4 4.96 2.50 18.91
CA ALA A 4 4.27 1.50 18.09
C ALA A 4 5.03 0.17 18.26
N TRP A 5 4.76 -0.52 19.38
CA TRP A 5 5.51 -1.67 19.86
C TRP A 5 5.28 -2.95 19.03
N ASN A 6 6.34 -3.77 19.02
CA ASN A 6 6.49 -5.19 18.61
C ASN A 6 7.09 -5.51 17.24
N LEU A 7 7.61 -4.53 16.49
CA LEU A 7 8.53 -4.86 15.38
C LEU A 7 9.96 -4.50 15.75
N TYR A 8 10.70 -5.54 16.13
CA TYR A 8 12.13 -5.48 16.43
C TYR A 8 12.90 -5.94 15.19
N TYR A 9 13.83 -5.10 14.69
CA TYR A 9 14.83 -5.59 13.74
C TYR A 9 15.90 -6.36 14.55
N ILE A 10 15.79 -7.69 14.54
CA ILE A 10 16.58 -8.62 15.36
C ILE A 10 18.10 -8.40 15.25
N PRO A 11 18.69 -8.07 14.08
CA PRO A 11 20.14 -7.87 13.97
C PRO A 11 20.70 -6.64 14.70
N GLU A 12 19.91 -5.57 14.87
CA GLU A 12 20.39 -4.30 15.46
C GLU A 12 19.70 -3.91 16.77
N GLY A 13 18.67 -4.66 17.17
CA GLY A 13 17.94 -4.43 18.41
C GLY A 13 17.17 -3.10 18.45
N LYS A 14 16.72 -2.60 17.28
CA LYS A 14 16.00 -1.32 17.13
C LYS A 14 14.53 -1.52 16.75
N TYR A 15 13.67 -0.58 17.15
CA TYR A 15 12.27 -0.54 16.74
C TYR A 15 12.15 -0.14 15.26
N VAL A 16 11.29 -0.85 14.53
CA VAL A 16 10.95 -0.53 13.14
C VAL A 16 10.15 0.76 13.05
N PHE A 17 9.29 1.06 14.02
CA PHE A 17 8.56 2.33 14.06
C PHE A 17 9.32 3.39 14.88
N PRO A 18 9.34 4.66 14.44
CA PRO A 18 9.92 5.74 15.24
C PRO A 18 9.14 5.92 16.56
N GLU A 19 9.86 6.29 17.62
CA GLU A 19 9.25 6.67 18.89
C GLU A 19 8.41 7.94 18.69
N ILE A 20 7.16 7.92 19.15
CA ILE A 20 6.28 9.10 19.11
C ILE A 20 6.45 9.83 20.44
N PRO A 21 7.11 11.01 20.49
CA PRO A 21 7.18 11.78 21.72
C PRO A 21 5.77 12.27 22.04
N THR A 22 5.35 12.09 23.29
CA THR A 22 3.98 12.48 23.70
C THR A 22 3.76 13.99 23.79
N ASN A 23 4.83 14.79 23.72
CA ASN A 23 4.81 16.23 23.98
C ASN A 23 5.80 17.02 23.08
N THR A 24 5.96 16.68 21.80
CA THR A 24 6.61 17.64 20.88
C THR A 24 5.54 18.62 20.40
N PRO A 25 5.72 19.94 20.62
CA PRO A 25 5.04 20.94 19.79
C PRO A 25 5.30 20.58 18.31
N PRO A 26 4.42 20.94 17.37
CA PRO A 26 4.85 20.96 15.98
C PRO A 26 6.09 21.86 15.93
N ASP A 27 7.24 21.28 15.62
CA ASP A 27 8.38 22.08 15.18
C ASP A 27 7.91 22.67 13.86
N ASP A 28 7.41 23.91 13.92
CA ASP A 28 7.14 24.73 12.76
C ASP A 28 8.51 25.08 12.15
N GLU A 29 9.19 24.10 11.57
CA GLU A 29 10.23 24.38 10.59
C GLU A 29 9.52 25.07 9.43
N GLU A 30 9.71 26.38 9.35
CA GLU A 30 9.27 27.20 8.24
C GLU A 30 9.85 26.58 6.96
N PHE A 31 9.03 25.84 6.21
CA PHE A 31 9.43 25.19 4.96
C PHE A 31 9.52 26.25 3.86
N THR A 32 10.42 27.21 4.03
CA THR A 32 10.74 28.30 3.10
C THR A 32 11.69 27.84 1.98
N GLY A 33 12.19 26.61 2.07
CA GLY A 33 13.22 26.05 1.19
C GLY A 33 12.72 25.13 0.07
N LEU A 34 11.45 25.22 -0.37
CA LEU A 34 11.13 24.71 -1.71
C LEU A 34 11.76 25.67 -2.71
N ASP A 35 12.98 25.33 -3.14
CA ASP A 35 13.66 25.98 -4.25
C ASP A 35 12.64 26.16 -5.38
N GLN A 36 12.39 27.42 -5.77
CA GLN A 36 11.44 27.78 -6.81
C GLN A 36 12.02 27.37 -8.16
N SER A 37 12.19 26.07 -8.37
CA SER A 37 12.49 25.52 -9.67
C SER A 37 11.37 25.96 -10.61
N PRO A 38 11.70 26.44 -11.81
CA PRO A 38 10.70 26.94 -12.74
C PRO A 38 9.64 25.87 -12.98
N ILE A 39 8.37 26.30 -12.91
CA ILE A 39 7.20 25.47 -13.20
C ILE A 39 7.45 24.81 -14.57
N THR A 40 7.76 23.52 -14.59
CA THR A 40 7.95 22.79 -15.84
C THR A 40 6.58 22.60 -16.46
N THR A 41 6.29 23.40 -17.49
CA THR A 41 5.10 23.25 -18.33
C THR A 41 5.14 21.89 -19.01
N ASN A 42 4.03 21.15 -18.90
CA ASN A 42 3.84 19.82 -19.49
C ASN A 42 4.16 19.85 -21.00
N PRO A 43 5.14 19.05 -21.50
CA PRO A 43 5.48 19.02 -22.92
C PRO A 43 4.40 18.37 -23.82
N ASN A 44 3.38 17.73 -23.23
CA ASN A 44 2.26 17.13 -23.97
C ASN A 44 1.07 18.07 -24.17
N ASN A 45 1.23 19.38 -23.97
CA ASN A 45 0.17 20.37 -24.19
C ASN A 45 0.71 21.57 -25.01
N PRO A 46 0.64 21.53 -26.35
CA PRO A 46 1.18 22.58 -27.23
C PRO A 46 0.38 23.89 -27.20
N ASP A 47 -0.84 23.86 -26.65
CA ASP A 47 -1.63 25.05 -26.35
C ASP A 47 -1.51 25.34 -24.85
N GLY A 48 -1.05 26.54 -24.50
CA GLY A 48 -0.59 26.96 -23.17
C GLY A 48 -1.36 26.40 -21.96
N ALA A 49 -0.61 26.17 -20.87
CA ALA A 49 -1.10 25.74 -19.57
C ALA A 49 -2.53 26.27 -19.30
N ALA A 50 -3.51 25.37 -19.22
CA ALA A 50 -4.84 25.75 -18.77
C ALA A 50 -4.68 26.44 -17.42
N GLU A 51 -4.96 27.74 -17.36
CA GLU A 51 -4.87 28.54 -16.15
C GLU A 51 -5.66 27.82 -15.04
N ILE A 52 -5.03 27.63 -13.87
CA ILE A 52 -5.72 27.02 -12.74
C ILE A 52 -6.74 28.03 -12.24
N LEU A 53 -8.03 27.68 -12.37
CA LEU A 53 -9.11 28.52 -11.88
C LEU A 53 -9.41 28.15 -10.44
N TRP A 54 -8.97 29.01 -9.53
CA TRP A 54 -9.23 28.90 -8.09
C TRP A 54 -10.63 29.42 -7.76
N PRO A 55 -11.37 28.75 -6.87
CA PRO A 55 -12.63 29.29 -6.36
C PRO A 55 -12.35 30.51 -5.47
N LEU A 56 -13.28 31.47 -5.45
CA LEU A 56 -13.23 32.64 -4.56
C LEU A 56 -13.43 32.26 -3.08
N ASP A 57 -13.99 31.08 -2.80
CA ASP A 57 -14.19 30.57 -1.45
C ASP A 57 -12.93 29.82 -0.98
N ASP A 58 -12.18 30.46 -0.08
CA ASP A 58 -10.99 29.88 0.54
C ASP A 58 -11.28 28.57 1.26
N SER A 59 -12.48 28.41 1.86
CA SER A 59 -12.86 27.15 2.50
C SER A 59 -12.90 25.99 1.49
N ALA A 60 -13.42 26.26 0.29
CA ALA A 60 -13.44 25.28 -0.78
C ALA A 60 -12.01 24.94 -1.28
N THR A 61 -11.15 25.95 -1.41
CA THR A 61 -9.73 25.77 -1.77
C THR A 61 -9.01 24.89 -0.73
N CYS A 62 -9.13 25.21 0.56
CA CYS A 62 -8.51 24.44 1.64
C CYS A 62 -9.01 23.00 1.68
N CYS A 63 -10.32 22.76 1.51
CA CYS A 63 -10.87 21.41 1.52
C CYS A 63 -10.35 20.55 0.36
N VAL A 64 -10.28 21.11 -0.85
CA VAL A 64 -9.71 20.40 -2.01
C VAL A 64 -8.21 20.17 -1.81
N GLY A 65 -7.48 21.19 -1.34
CA GLY A 65 -6.06 21.10 -1.03
C GLY A 65 -5.76 19.98 -0.02
N ALA A 66 -6.42 19.96 1.13
CA ALA A 66 -6.25 18.94 2.15
C ALA A 66 -6.54 17.52 1.63
N TYR A 67 -7.58 17.36 0.82
CA TYR A 67 -7.91 16.08 0.18
C TYR A 67 -6.82 15.61 -0.79
N VAL A 68 -6.31 16.51 -1.63
CA VAL A 68 -5.22 16.20 -2.58
C VAL A 68 -3.93 15.88 -1.82
N CYS A 69 -3.57 16.65 -0.79
CA CYS A 69 -2.43 16.38 0.09
C CYS A 69 -2.53 15.00 0.75
N ALA A 70 -3.70 14.63 1.26
CA ALA A 70 -3.91 13.29 1.82
C ALA A 70 -3.73 12.19 0.75
N CYS A 71 -4.18 12.42 -0.49
CA CYS A 71 -3.97 11.48 -1.59
C CYS A 71 -2.48 11.38 -2.00
N LEU A 72 -1.71 12.47 -1.90
CA LEU A 72 -0.29 12.51 -2.23
C LEU A 72 0.54 11.62 -1.31
N LEU A 73 0.09 11.34 -0.08
CA LEU A 73 0.78 10.41 0.84
C LEU A 73 1.05 9.03 0.23
N ARG A 74 0.27 8.60 -0.78
CA ARG A 74 0.55 7.35 -1.52
C ARG A 74 1.93 7.33 -2.18
N LEU A 75 2.49 8.50 -2.50
CA LEU A 75 3.83 8.64 -3.10
C LEU A 75 4.95 8.16 -2.18
N ALA A 76 4.70 8.00 -0.88
CA ALA A 76 5.66 7.36 0.02
C ALA A 76 6.00 5.91 -0.40
N THR A 77 5.15 5.27 -1.22
CA THR A 77 5.36 3.89 -1.68
C THR A 77 5.13 3.66 -3.17
N LYS A 78 4.34 4.53 -3.81
CA LYS A 78 3.94 4.39 -5.21
C LYS A 78 4.70 5.40 -6.09
N PRO A 79 5.05 5.02 -7.34
CA PRO A 79 5.66 5.95 -8.27
C PRO A 79 4.65 7.02 -8.73
N PRO A 80 5.11 8.20 -9.22
CA PRO A 80 4.25 9.24 -9.76
C PRO A 80 3.25 8.77 -10.82
N SER A 81 3.68 7.89 -11.72
CA SER A 81 2.83 7.31 -12.76
C SER A 81 1.58 6.62 -12.21
N ASN A 82 1.64 6.04 -11.00
CA ASN A 82 0.48 5.47 -10.32
C ASN A 82 -0.51 6.58 -9.90
N PHE A 83 -0.01 7.70 -9.38
CA PHE A 83 -0.84 8.84 -9.01
C PHE A 83 -1.54 9.43 -10.24
N LEU A 84 -0.79 9.66 -11.33
CA LEU A 84 -1.31 10.19 -12.60
C LEU A 84 -2.45 9.32 -13.15
N LYS A 85 -2.24 8.00 -13.23
CA LYS A 85 -3.28 7.05 -13.67
C LYS A 85 -4.53 7.11 -12.79
N SER A 86 -4.36 7.36 -11.49
CA SER A 86 -5.46 7.46 -10.53
C SER A 86 -6.14 8.83 -10.45
N TRP A 87 -5.61 9.87 -11.12
CA TRP A 87 -6.06 11.26 -10.93
C TRP A 87 -7.54 11.47 -11.25
N GLY A 88 -8.03 10.87 -12.34
CA GLY A 88 -9.45 10.92 -12.70
C GLY A 88 -10.34 10.34 -11.59
N ASN A 89 -9.96 9.18 -11.05
CA ASN A 89 -10.67 8.55 -9.94
C ASN A 89 -10.61 9.39 -8.66
N ILE A 90 -9.44 9.97 -8.33
CA ILE A 90 -9.27 10.88 -7.18
C ILE A 90 -10.24 12.05 -7.25
N LYS A 91 -10.37 12.71 -8.42
CA LYS A 91 -11.32 13.80 -8.61
C LYS A 91 -12.76 13.34 -8.46
N ASN A 92 -13.13 12.23 -9.10
CA ASN A 92 -14.50 11.72 -9.07
C ASN A 92 -14.95 11.34 -7.66
N ARG A 93 -14.05 10.75 -6.87
CA ARG A 93 -14.34 10.32 -5.50
C ARG A 93 -14.36 11.43 -4.46
N TYR A 94 -13.97 12.66 -4.82
CA TYR A 94 -14.01 13.79 -3.89
C TYR A 94 -15.41 14.02 -3.31
N TRP A 95 -16.45 13.91 -4.15
CA TRP A 95 -17.84 14.07 -3.75
C TRP A 95 -18.26 13.04 -2.70
N ASP A 96 -17.83 11.78 -2.84
CA ASP A 96 -18.20 10.69 -1.94
C ASP A 96 -17.87 11.03 -0.48
N PHE A 97 -16.70 11.63 -0.27
CA PHE A 97 -16.15 11.90 1.04
C PHE A 97 -16.52 13.28 1.59
N ASN A 98 -16.48 14.31 0.73
CA ASN A 98 -16.62 15.70 1.17
C ASN A 98 -18.03 16.26 0.96
N LYS A 99 -18.90 15.55 0.21
CA LYS A 99 -20.24 16.01 -0.19
C LYS A 99 -20.22 17.40 -0.85
N ARG A 100 -19.11 17.71 -1.51
CA ARG A 100 -18.83 18.97 -2.22
C ARG A 100 -18.25 18.64 -3.59
N ARG A 101 -18.44 19.54 -4.55
CA ARG A 101 -17.86 19.39 -5.89
C ARG A 101 -16.37 19.70 -5.85
N PHE A 102 -15.60 19.04 -6.71
CA PHE A 102 -14.21 19.40 -6.95
C PHE A 102 -14.18 20.68 -7.79
N VAL A 103 -13.98 21.84 -7.14
CA VAL A 103 -14.20 23.16 -7.75
C VAL A 103 -12.98 23.75 -8.46
N ILE A 104 -11.77 23.27 -8.16
CA ILE A 104 -10.54 23.76 -8.79
C ILE A 104 -10.44 23.19 -10.20
N ARG A 105 -10.52 24.06 -11.22
CA ARG A 105 -10.42 23.66 -12.64
C ARG A 105 -8.99 23.83 -13.13
N GLY A 106 -8.60 23.06 -14.14
CA GLY A 106 -7.24 23.10 -14.71
C GLY A 106 -6.17 22.42 -13.84
N LEU A 107 -6.46 22.11 -12.56
CA LEU A 107 -5.55 21.38 -11.70
C LEU A 107 -5.30 19.97 -12.24
N ASN A 108 -4.10 19.76 -12.79
CA ASN A 108 -3.64 18.48 -13.28
C ASN A 108 -2.22 18.22 -12.74
N PRO A 109 -1.99 17.08 -12.09
CA PRO A 109 -0.66 16.72 -11.62
C PRO A 109 0.29 16.54 -12.79
N VAL A 110 1.53 16.99 -12.59
CA VAL A 110 2.64 16.85 -13.54
C VAL A 110 3.65 15.85 -12.96
N GLU A 111 4.15 14.94 -13.78
CA GLU A 111 5.01 13.85 -13.31
C GLU A 111 6.27 14.35 -12.59
N GLY A 112 6.95 15.35 -13.16
CA GLY A 112 8.15 15.95 -12.56
C GLY A 112 7.92 16.52 -11.16
N ASN A 113 6.78 17.20 -10.95
CA ASN A 113 6.42 17.76 -9.64
C ASN A 113 6.12 16.65 -8.62
N LEU A 114 5.45 15.58 -9.05
CA LEU A 114 5.18 14.43 -8.18
C LEU A 114 6.47 13.68 -7.82
N GLU A 115 7.44 13.60 -8.73
CA GLU A 115 8.75 13.01 -8.44
C GLU A 115 9.51 13.86 -7.41
N ALA A 116 9.45 15.20 -7.51
CA ALA A 116 10.01 16.09 -6.49
C ALA A 116 9.38 15.86 -5.11
N VAL A 117 8.04 15.77 -5.02
CA VAL A 117 7.35 15.46 -3.76
C VAL A 117 7.78 14.10 -3.21
N ARG A 118 7.88 13.09 -4.07
CA ARG A 118 8.32 11.74 -3.68
C ARG A 118 9.76 11.72 -3.17
N MET A 119 10.64 12.47 -3.80
CA MET A 119 12.03 12.65 -3.36
C MET A 119 12.05 13.26 -1.95
N VAL A 120 11.31 14.35 -1.72
CA VAL A 120 11.20 14.97 -0.39
C VAL A 120 10.72 13.96 0.67
N PHE A 121 9.66 13.20 0.39
CA PHE A 121 9.17 12.16 1.31
C PHE A 121 10.19 11.07 1.62
N SER A 122 11.14 10.81 0.71
CA SER A 122 12.15 9.76 0.88
C SER A 122 13.30 10.20 1.81
N TYR A 123 13.67 11.48 1.77
CA TYR A 123 14.80 12.04 2.53
C TYR A 123 14.40 12.76 3.82
N TRP A 124 13.16 13.24 3.95
CA TRP A 124 12.74 14.03 5.09
C TRP A 124 12.32 13.13 6.26
N SER A 125 13.19 12.94 7.26
CA SER A 125 12.89 12.11 8.43
C SER A 125 11.60 12.51 9.18
N PRO A 126 11.34 13.80 9.44
CA PRO A 126 10.09 14.25 10.05
C PRO A 126 8.81 13.80 9.32
N PHE A 127 8.87 13.64 8.00
CA PHE A 127 7.75 13.10 7.23
C PHE A 127 7.42 11.67 7.65
N LYS A 128 8.42 10.81 7.82
CA LYS A 128 8.21 9.42 8.26
C LYS A 128 7.62 9.38 9.67
N GLU A 129 8.11 10.22 10.57
CA GLU A 129 7.54 10.34 11.93
C GLU A 129 6.08 10.79 11.90
N THR A 130 5.75 11.78 11.09
CA THR A 130 4.38 12.25 10.90
C THR A 130 3.49 11.16 10.29
N LEU A 131 3.98 10.47 9.26
CA LEU A 131 3.27 9.38 8.61
C LEU A 131 2.99 8.23 9.57
N SER A 132 3.94 7.94 10.47
CA SER A 132 3.79 6.91 11.51
C SER A 132 2.57 7.18 12.40
N ARG A 133 2.31 8.44 12.76
CA ARG A 133 1.15 8.84 13.57
C ARG A 133 -0.16 8.57 12.83
N PHE A 134 -0.23 8.89 11.54
CA PHE A 134 -1.44 8.61 10.74
C PHE A 134 -1.74 7.12 10.65
N VAL A 135 -0.74 6.28 10.36
CA VAL A 135 -0.97 4.83 10.24
C VAL A 135 -1.21 4.16 11.59
N TYR A 136 -0.65 4.69 12.69
CA TYR A 136 -0.86 4.21 14.05
C TYR A 136 -2.31 4.38 14.53
N HIS A 137 -2.91 5.52 14.21
CA HIS A 137 -4.29 5.85 14.59
C HIS A 137 -5.35 5.44 13.56
N PHE A 138 -4.94 4.91 12.40
CA PHE A 138 -5.88 4.55 11.33
C PHE A 138 -7.02 3.61 11.78
N ASN A 139 -6.70 2.63 12.63
CA ASN A 139 -7.69 1.67 13.10
C ASN A 139 -8.66 2.23 14.15
N GLU A 140 -8.40 3.41 14.70
CA GLU A 140 -9.32 4.13 15.58
C GLU A 140 -10.37 4.92 14.80
N LEU A 141 -10.07 5.29 13.55
CA LEU A 141 -11.02 5.99 12.68
C LEU A 141 -12.31 5.19 12.50
N ARG A 142 -13.42 5.90 12.26
CA ARG A 142 -14.77 5.33 12.06
C ARG A 142 -15.47 5.99 10.88
N GLY A 143 -16.47 5.29 10.34
CA GLY A 143 -17.35 5.80 9.29
C GLY A 143 -16.63 6.36 8.07
N ASN A 144 -17.14 7.49 7.57
CA ASN A 144 -16.65 8.15 6.35
C ASN A 144 -15.17 8.55 6.43
N VAL A 145 -14.69 8.98 7.60
CA VAL A 145 -13.29 9.39 7.81
C VAL A 145 -12.34 8.21 7.60
N LYS A 146 -12.69 7.02 8.11
CA LYS A 146 -11.90 5.80 7.85
C LYS A 146 -11.91 5.45 6.37
N GLY A 147 -13.06 5.58 5.70
CA GLY A 147 -13.19 5.36 4.26
C GLY A 147 -12.29 6.29 3.44
N LEU A 148 -12.26 7.58 3.80
CA LEU A 148 -11.39 8.58 3.17
C LEU A 148 -9.92 8.26 3.38
N ALA A 149 -9.50 8.02 4.62
CA ALA A 149 -8.10 7.67 4.92
C ALA A 149 -7.66 6.39 4.20
N ARG A 150 -8.55 5.39 4.12
CA ARG A 150 -8.33 4.15 3.37
C ARG A 150 -8.06 4.41 1.89
N PHE A 151 -8.93 5.18 1.25
CA PHE A 151 -8.81 5.52 -0.15
C PHE A 151 -7.60 6.43 -0.45
N ALA A 152 -7.38 7.44 0.39
CA ALA A 152 -6.38 8.46 0.15
C ALA A 152 -4.96 7.87 0.26
N PHE A 153 -4.68 7.13 1.34
CA PHE A 153 -3.33 6.66 1.63
C PHE A 153 -3.24 5.22 2.16
N GLU A 154 -4.11 4.77 3.09
CA GLU A 154 -3.80 3.55 3.85
C GLU A 154 -3.69 2.30 2.98
N GLN A 155 -4.60 2.09 2.02
CA GLN A 155 -4.54 0.92 1.13
C GLN A 155 -3.24 0.86 0.29
N HIS A 156 -2.64 2.03 0.03
CA HIS A 156 -1.41 2.16 -0.74
C HIS A 156 -0.16 1.90 0.12
N LEU A 157 -0.20 2.33 1.38
CA LEU A 157 0.89 2.21 2.36
C LEU A 157 0.92 0.87 3.10
N SER A 158 -0.25 0.24 3.25
CA SER A 158 -0.40 -1.05 3.91
C SER A 158 0.24 -2.15 3.07
N LEU A 159 0.88 -3.12 3.70
CA LEU A 159 1.44 -4.33 3.10
C LEU A 159 2.31 -4.05 1.86
N THR A 160 3.04 -2.92 1.85
CA THR A 160 3.80 -2.48 0.68
C THR A 160 4.81 -3.54 0.25
N GLY A 161 4.68 -3.97 -1.00
CA GLY A 161 5.55 -4.96 -1.62
C GLY A 161 5.41 -6.38 -1.04
N LEU A 162 4.35 -6.67 -0.28
CA LEU A 162 4.02 -7.99 0.27
C LEU A 162 2.84 -8.62 -0.49
N HIS A 163 2.88 -8.61 -1.83
CA HIS A 163 1.77 -9.14 -2.64
C HIS A 163 1.51 -10.63 -2.34
N GLY A 164 2.55 -11.44 -2.13
CA GLY A 164 2.38 -12.85 -1.78
C GLY A 164 1.50 -13.07 -0.55
N TYR A 165 1.66 -12.25 0.49
CA TYR A 165 0.78 -12.28 1.67
C TYR A 165 -0.68 -11.95 1.31
N ARG A 166 -0.91 -10.86 0.56
CA ARG A 166 -2.27 -10.43 0.18
C ARG A 166 -2.98 -11.50 -0.65
N LEU A 167 -2.27 -12.07 -1.62
CA LEU A 167 -2.82 -13.12 -2.48
C LEU A 167 -3.09 -14.39 -1.68
N LEU A 168 -2.22 -14.77 -0.73
CA LEU A 168 -2.45 -15.95 0.11
C LEU A 168 -3.71 -15.80 0.96
N ARG A 169 -3.92 -14.63 1.59
CA ARG A 169 -5.15 -14.34 2.34
C ARG A 169 -6.38 -14.49 1.44
N ARG A 170 -6.33 -13.92 0.23
CA ARG A 170 -7.44 -13.99 -0.73
C ARG A 170 -7.71 -15.42 -1.20
N VAL A 171 -6.67 -16.20 -1.48
CA VAL A 171 -6.79 -17.62 -1.83
C VAL A 171 -7.42 -18.40 -0.67
N ALA A 172 -6.96 -18.18 0.57
CA ALA A 172 -7.51 -18.82 1.76
C ALA A 172 -9.01 -18.53 1.91
N ASP A 173 -9.40 -17.26 1.78
CA ASP A 173 -10.80 -16.83 1.87
C ASP A 173 -11.66 -17.47 0.77
N LYS A 174 -11.14 -17.59 -0.47
CA LYS A 174 -11.88 -18.13 -1.62
C LYS A 174 -11.97 -19.65 -1.66
N LEU A 175 -10.95 -20.34 -1.14
CA LEU A 175 -10.96 -21.80 -1.01
C LEU A 175 -11.58 -22.26 0.32
N GLU A 176 -12.05 -21.32 1.14
CA GLU A 176 -12.50 -21.57 2.53
C GLU A 176 -11.47 -22.40 3.33
N ALA A 177 -10.19 -22.16 3.04
CA ALA A 177 -9.09 -22.94 3.56
C ALA A 177 -8.59 -22.36 4.90
N ASN A 178 -8.33 -23.24 5.86
CA ASN A 178 -7.50 -22.88 7.00
C ASN A 178 -6.10 -22.48 6.51
N GLN A 179 -5.53 -21.44 7.10
CA GLN A 179 -4.24 -20.87 6.69
C GLN A 179 -3.08 -21.85 6.81
N ASP A 180 -3.05 -22.67 7.87
CA ASP A 180 -2.01 -23.66 8.08
C ASP A 180 -2.10 -24.76 7.01
N ASP A 181 -3.31 -25.23 6.70
CA ASP A 181 -3.54 -26.20 5.64
C ASP A 181 -3.12 -25.68 4.26
N LEU A 182 -3.40 -24.40 3.97
CA LEU A 182 -3.02 -23.78 2.71
C LEU A 182 -1.50 -23.62 2.61
N ILE A 183 -0.82 -23.20 3.69
CA ILE A 183 0.64 -23.15 3.74
C ILE A 183 1.23 -24.53 3.48
N VAL A 184 0.71 -25.58 4.12
CA VAL A 184 1.15 -26.97 3.90
C VAL A 184 0.92 -27.42 2.45
N ALA A 185 -0.21 -27.04 1.84
CA ALA A 185 -0.48 -27.35 0.43
C ALA A 185 0.48 -26.63 -0.52
N LEU A 186 0.92 -25.42 -0.18
CA LEU A 186 1.88 -24.63 -0.95
C LEU A 186 3.34 -24.96 -0.62
N TYR A 187 3.60 -25.78 0.41
CA TYR A 187 4.95 -26.11 0.85
C TYR A 187 5.74 -26.90 -0.18
N CYS A 188 5.09 -27.45 -1.22
CA CYS A 188 5.75 -28.10 -2.35
C CYS A 188 6.40 -27.12 -3.35
N THR A 189 6.35 -25.82 -3.08
CA THR A 189 6.90 -24.77 -3.95
C THR A 189 8.34 -24.43 -3.55
N ASP A 190 9.19 -24.05 -4.51
CA ASP A 190 10.63 -23.75 -4.29
C ASP A 190 10.90 -22.51 -3.39
N ASP A 191 9.87 -21.89 -2.83
CA ASP A 191 9.92 -20.59 -2.14
C ASP A 191 9.49 -20.72 -0.66
N HIS A 192 10.14 -21.65 0.05
CA HIS A 192 9.85 -21.97 1.44
C HIS A 192 10.02 -20.76 2.38
N TYR A 193 11.02 -19.91 2.15
CA TYR A 193 11.26 -18.72 2.97
C TYR A 193 10.10 -17.72 2.94
N GLY A 194 9.41 -17.58 1.80
CA GLY A 194 8.23 -16.73 1.69
C GLY A 194 7.08 -17.27 2.56
N LEU A 195 6.85 -18.59 2.51
CA LEU A 195 5.81 -19.26 3.30
C LEU A 195 6.12 -19.24 4.80
N GLU A 196 7.36 -19.51 5.21
CA GLU A 196 7.82 -19.40 6.60
C GLU A 196 7.62 -18.00 7.16
N MET A 197 7.88 -16.97 6.34
CA MET A 197 7.65 -15.58 6.74
C MET A 197 6.15 -15.27 6.91
N ILE A 198 5.28 -15.79 6.04
CA ILE A 198 3.83 -15.66 6.20
C ILE A 198 3.37 -16.36 7.49
N TYR A 199 3.85 -17.58 7.74
CA TYR A 199 3.56 -18.32 8.96
C TYR A 199 4.00 -17.54 10.21
N THR A 200 5.20 -16.97 10.17
CA THR A 200 5.73 -16.07 11.22
C THR A 200 4.80 -14.88 11.45
N ILE A 201 4.22 -14.32 10.38
CA ILE A 201 3.24 -13.23 10.51
C ILE A 201 1.98 -13.68 11.23
N PHE A 202 1.43 -14.83 10.84
CA PHE A 202 0.24 -15.39 11.49
C PHE A 202 0.45 -15.66 12.97
N GLN A 203 1.60 -16.22 13.36
CA GLN A 203 1.86 -16.58 14.75
C GLN A 203 2.17 -15.36 15.64
N ASN A 204 2.86 -14.35 15.10
CA ASN A 204 3.42 -13.27 15.93
C ASN A 204 2.69 -11.92 15.81
N PHE A 205 2.00 -11.68 14.69
CA PHE A 205 1.42 -10.37 14.39
C PHE A 205 -0.10 -10.40 14.14
N GLU A 206 -0.67 -11.58 13.87
CA GLU A 206 -2.12 -11.77 13.76
C GLU A 206 -2.68 -12.53 14.97
N GLY A 207 -3.93 -12.25 15.33
CA GLY A 207 -4.67 -13.06 16.29
C GLY A 207 -4.43 -12.79 17.77
N SER A 208 -3.48 -11.94 18.18
CA SER A 208 -3.35 -11.60 19.61
C SER A 208 -4.29 -10.46 20.04
N ASN A 209 -4.82 -10.62 21.25
CA ASN A 209 -5.74 -9.68 21.89
C ASN A 209 -5.03 -8.48 22.55
N ASP A 210 -3.70 -8.39 22.44
CA ASP A 210 -2.95 -7.23 22.92
C ASP A 210 -3.43 -5.97 22.17
N GLU A 211 -3.75 -4.91 22.92
CA GLU A 211 -4.19 -3.62 22.40
C GLU A 211 -3.21 -3.07 21.34
N LYS A 212 -1.92 -3.38 21.49
CA LYS A 212 -0.86 -3.01 20.55
C LYS A 212 -1.00 -3.76 19.22
N GLN A 213 -1.32 -5.05 19.26
CA GLN A 213 -1.52 -5.86 18.06
C GLN A 213 -2.85 -5.55 17.36
N ARG A 214 -3.88 -5.10 18.10
CA ARG A 214 -5.15 -4.61 17.51
C ARG A 214 -4.95 -3.49 16.50
N ARG A 215 -3.88 -2.70 16.60
CA ARG A 215 -3.57 -1.62 15.65
C ARG A 215 -3.02 -2.13 14.32
N GLN A 216 -2.53 -3.37 14.26
CA GLN A 216 -1.98 -4.01 13.06
C GLN A 216 -0.91 -3.17 12.35
N THR A 217 -0.09 -2.45 13.13
CA THR A 217 0.95 -1.55 12.59
C THR A 217 1.98 -2.29 11.75
N TRP A 218 2.13 -3.61 11.97
CA TRP A 218 3.03 -4.46 11.19
C TRP A 218 2.78 -4.41 9.70
N ARG A 219 1.55 -4.11 9.28
CA ARG A 219 1.21 -3.95 7.87
C ARG A 219 1.99 -2.82 7.21
N TYR A 220 2.46 -1.84 7.98
CA TYR A 220 3.22 -0.69 7.47
C TYR A 220 4.73 -0.81 7.74
N ALA A 221 5.21 -1.94 8.28
CA ALA A 221 6.59 -2.08 8.71
C ALA A 221 7.62 -1.67 7.65
N ARG A 222 7.32 -2.03 6.39
CA ARG A 222 8.19 -1.76 5.24
C ARG A 222 8.30 -0.30 4.83
N LEU A 223 7.45 0.58 5.36
CA LEU A 223 7.62 2.03 5.20
C LEU A 223 8.83 2.54 5.99
N PHE A 224 9.12 1.89 7.12
CA PHE A 224 10.10 2.35 8.09
C PHE A 224 11.36 1.48 8.09
N ASP A 225 11.22 0.18 7.84
CA ASP A 225 12.32 -0.75 7.64
C ASP A 225 12.12 -1.58 6.37
N HIS A 226 12.90 -1.26 5.34
CA HIS A 226 12.90 -1.97 4.07
C HIS A 226 13.35 -3.43 4.16
N GLN A 227 14.03 -3.86 5.23
CA GLN A 227 14.43 -5.24 5.46
C GLN A 227 13.35 -6.05 6.18
N MET A 228 12.37 -5.40 6.81
CA MET A 228 11.28 -6.13 7.45
C MET A 228 10.51 -6.96 6.41
N PHE A 229 10.28 -8.23 6.74
CA PHE A 229 9.66 -9.20 5.84
C PHE A 229 10.40 -9.33 4.49
N ALA A 230 11.73 -9.22 4.49
CA ALA A 230 12.56 -9.29 3.28
C ALA A 230 12.25 -10.50 2.38
N HIS A 231 12.06 -11.69 2.96
CA HIS A 231 11.76 -12.88 2.19
C HIS A 231 10.40 -12.84 1.49
N LEU A 232 9.46 -12.04 1.99
CA LEU A 232 8.11 -11.89 1.46
C LEU A 232 7.96 -10.71 0.50
N GLN A 233 9.06 -10.01 0.20
CA GLN A 233 9.04 -8.97 -0.82
C GLN A 233 8.77 -9.60 -2.19
N THR A 234 7.82 -9.07 -2.95
CA THR A 234 7.43 -9.62 -4.26
C THR A 234 8.62 -9.89 -5.19
N LYS A 235 9.67 -9.06 -5.16
CA LYS A 235 10.88 -9.28 -5.97
C LYS A 235 11.68 -10.52 -5.56
N LYS A 236 11.61 -10.94 -4.30
CA LYS A 236 12.31 -12.11 -3.72
C LYS A 236 11.41 -13.35 -3.69
N CYS A 237 10.10 -13.21 -3.45
CA CYS A 237 9.14 -14.32 -3.44
C CYS A 237 8.28 -14.42 -4.70
N ARG A 238 8.92 -14.32 -5.89
CA ARG A 238 8.19 -14.24 -7.17
C ARG A 238 7.41 -15.52 -7.46
N VAL A 239 8.02 -16.68 -7.19
CA VAL A 239 7.44 -17.99 -7.46
C VAL A 239 6.16 -18.19 -6.65
N LEU A 240 6.22 -17.97 -5.32
CA LEU A 240 5.04 -18.06 -4.47
C LEU A 240 3.94 -17.11 -4.93
N THR A 241 4.31 -15.85 -5.22
CA THR A 241 3.34 -14.84 -5.66
C THR A 241 2.68 -15.23 -7.00
N SER A 242 3.45 -15.76 -7.95
CA SER A 242 2.94 -16.24 -9.25
C SER A 242 1.99 -17.42 -9.10
N ILE A 243 2.29 -18.38 -8.23
CA ILE A 243 1.43 -19.54 -7.98
C ILE A 243 0.11 -19.11 -7.35
N LEU A 244 0.16 -18.21 -6.36
CA LEU A 244 -1.04 -17.66 -5.73
C LEU A 244 -1.91 -16.86 -6.72
N ALA A 245 -1.28 -16.07 -7.59
CA ALA A 245 -1.98 -15.38 -8.67
C ALA A 245 -2.64 -16.36 -9.65
N MET A 246 -1.96 -17.45 -9.99
CA MET A 246 -2.51 -18.50 -10.86
C MET A 246 -3.70 -19.21 -10.21
N ILE A 247 -3.64 -19.53 -8.92
CA ILE A 247 -4.78 -20.11 -8.18
C ILE A 247 -6.00 -19.19 -8.28
N LEU A 248 -5.82 -17.90 -7.99
CA LEU A 248 -6.90 -16.92 -8.07
C LEU A 248 -7.49 -16.81 -9.48
N LYS A 249 -6.64 -16.88 -10.51
CA LYS A 249 -7.08 -16.89 -11.91
C LYS A 249 -7.92 -18.13 -12.23
N GLU A 250 -7.47 -19.31 -11.83
CA GLU A 250 -8.17 -20.59 -12.09
C GLU A 250 -9.52 -20.68 -11.38
N ILE A 251 -9.68 -20.04 -10.21
CA ILE A 251 -10.97 -19.96 -9.50
C ILE A 251 -11.85 -18.77 -9.92
N GLY A 252 -11.45 -18.00 -10.94
CA GLY A 252 -12.22 -16.87 -11.47
C GLY A 252 -12.22 -15.61 -10.59
N ASP A 253 -11.22 -15.44 -9.74
CA ASP A 253 -11.05 -14.30 -8.82
C ASP A 253 -9.76 -13.53 -9.16
N ASP A 254 -9.52 -13.25 -10.43
CA ASP A 254 -8.34 -12.50 -10.91
C ASP A 254 -8.47 -10.98 -10.69
N GLN A 255 -9.69 -10.44 -10.66
CA GLN A 255 -9.97 -8.99 -10.63
C GLN A 255 -10.15 -8.39 -9.21
N GLY A 256 -9.19 -8.58 -8.30
CA GLY A 256 -9.33 -8.16 -6.90
C GLY A 256 -9.32 -6.66 -6.67
N GLY A 257 -9.43 -6.25 -5.39
CA GLY A 257 -9.35 -4.84 -4.99
C GLY A 257 -8.05 -4.11 -5.36
N ASP A 258 -6.99 -4.84 -5.72
CA ASP A 258 -5.71 -4.32 -6.21
C ASP A 258 -5.58 -4.35 -7.75
N GLY A 259 -6.62 -4.78 -8.47
CA GLY A 259 -6.61 -5.01 -9.92
C GLY A 259 -6.31 -6.46 -10.30
N ASP A 260 -6.18 -6.70 -11.61
CA ASP A 260 -5.82 -8.00 -12.19
C ASP A 260 -4.48 -8.50 -11.62
N VAL A 261 -4.53 -9.64 -10.94
CA VAL A 261 -3.35 -10.27 -10.29
C VAL A 261 -2.24 -10.64 -11.29
N SER A 262 -2.57 -10.81 -12.56
CA SER A 262 -1.60 -11.08 -13.64
C SER A 262 -0.83 -9.83 -14.09
N GLN A 263 -1.30 -8.64 -13.71
CA GLN A 263 -0.67 -7.35 -14.03
C GLN A 263 0.34 -6.89 -12.97
N ILE A 264 0.68 -7.75 -12.00
CA ILE A 264 1.78 -7.48 -11.08
C ILE A 264 3.10 -7.52 -11.87
N GLU A 265 3.59 -6.34 -12.25
CA GLU A 265 4.78 -6.16 -13.10
C GLU A 265 6.00 -6.98 -12.62
N GLN A 266 6.17 -7.13 -11.30
CA GLN A 266 7.32 -7.83 -10.73
C GLN A 266 7.31 -9.35 -10.94
N ILE A 267 6.16 -9.95 -11.31
CA ILE A 267 6.03 -11.40 -11.51
C ILE A 267 5.70 -11.79 -12.95
N ARG A 268 5.43 -10.82 -13.84
CA ARG A 268 4.99 -11.06 -15.23
C ARG A 268 5.91 -12.06 -15.95
N GLY A 269 7.20 -11.77 -16.03
CA GLY A 269 8.16 -12.67 -16.69
C GLY A 269 8.33 -14.04 -16.01
N THR A 270 8.14 -14.12 -14.70
CA THR A 270 8.21 -15.40 -13.96
C THR A 270 6.99 -16.27 -14.28
N LEU A 271 5.81 -15.66 -14.42
CA LEU A 271 4.56 -16.32 -14.76
C LEU A 271 4.55 -16.79 -16.21
N GLU A 272 5.03 -15.97 -17.15
CA GLU A 272 5.17 -16.34 -18.57
C GLU A 272 6.11 -17.52 -18.78
N TYR A 273 7.27 -17.55 -18.10
CA TYR A 273 8.27 -18.61 -18.28
C TYR A 273 7.85 -19.96 -17.65
N ASN A 274 7.08 -19.96 -16.56
CA ASN A 274 6.75 -21.16 -15.81
C ASN A 274 5.25 -21.49 -15.82
N GLN A 275 4.50 -20.99 -16.81
CA GLN A 275 3.04 -21.04 -16.81
C GLN A 275 2.49 -22.46 -16.56
N ASP A 276 2.94 -23.45 -17.34
CA ASP A 276 2.46 -24.84 -17.25
C ASP A 276 2.73 -25.44 -15.86
N ARG A 277 3.93 -25.19 -15.33
CA ARG A 277 4.32 -25.66 -14.00
C ARG A 277 3.44 -25.04 -12.92
N PHE A 278 3.24 -23.72 -12.95
CA PHE A 278 2.42 -23.03 -11.96
C PHE A 278 0.94 -23.38 -12.07
N GLN A 279 0.43 -23.59 -13.28
CA GLN A 279 -0.94 -24.05 -13.50
C GLN A 279 -1.16 -25.46 -12.94
N LYS A 280 -0.19 -26.36 -13.11
CA LYS A 280 -0.23 -27.69 -12.50
C LYS A 280 -0.29 -27.61 -10.98
N ILE A 281 0.60 -26.84 -10.36
CA ILE A 281 0.62 -26.65 -8.89
C ILE A 281 -0.70 -26.03 -8.42
N ALA A 282 -1.18 -24.99 -9.09
CA ALA A 282 -2.45 -24.34 -8.76
C ALA A 282 -3.62 -25.33 -8.78
N SER A 283 -3.71 -26.16 -9.83
CA SER A 283 -4.74 -27.19 -9.96
C SER A 283 -4.67 -28.23 -8.83
N GLU A 284 -3.48 -28.70 -8.48
CA GLU A 284 -3.27 -29.65 -7.39
C GLU A 284 -3.73 -29.07 -6.03
N VAL A 285 -3.40 -27.81 -5.76
CA VAL A 285 -3.83 -27.10 -4.55
C VAL A 285 -5.37 -26.95 -4.53
N ILE A 286 -5.97 -26.48 -5.61
CA ILE A 286 -7.44 -26.29 -5.71
C ILE A 286 -8.16 -27.63 -5.48
N GLN A 287 -7.71 -28.71 -6.13
CA GLN A 287 -8.31 -30.05 -5.97
C GLN A 287 -8.23 -30.56 -4.53
N LYS A 288 -7.14 -30.26 -3.81
CA LYS A 288 -6.97 -30.67 -2.41
C LYS A 288 -8.05 -30.07 -1.50
N PHE A 289 -8.47 -28.83 -1.77
CA PHE A 289 -9.51 -28.16 -0.98
C PHE A 289 -10.93 -28.48 -1.47
N ALA A 290 -11.13 -28.68 -2.78
CA ALA A 290 -12.43 -29.11 -3.33
C ALA A 290 -12.89 -30.48 -2.79
N LYS A 291 -11.96 -31.38 -2.46
CA LYS A 291 -12.24 -32.72 -1.90
C LYS A 291 -12.64 -32.72 -0.43
N ARG A 292 -12.44 -31.61 0.30
CA ARG A 292 -12.77 -31.51 1.74
C ARG A 292 -14.19 -30.98 2.00
N THR A 293 -14.83 -30.42 0.98
CA THR A 293 -16.17 -29.81 1.03
C THR A 293 -17.30 -30.76 0.61
N GLY A 294 -17.01 -32.04 0.33
CA GLY A 294 -17.99 -33.09 0.02
C GLY A 294 -17.93 -34.23 1.03
#